data_AF-A0A1E4SV97-F1
#
_entry.id   AF-A0A1E4SV97-F1
#
_cell.length_a   1.000
_cell.length_b   1.000
_cell.length_c   1.000
_cell.angle_alpha   90.00
_cell.angle_beta   90.00
_cell.angle_gamma   90.00
#
_symmetry.space_group_name_H-M   'P 1'
#
loop_
_entity.id
_entity.type
_entity.pdbx_description
1 polymer ?
#
loop_
_entity_poly.entity_id
_entity_poly.type
_entity_poly.pdbx_seq_one_letter_code
_entity_poly.pdbx_strand_id
1 'polypeptide(L)'
;MLSSRKAARSRQRLFVSDLKSLLFAFGDCSSPNVETIHFLEDVLTSYLLDIMMQANQVRLAQGRNKLKVDDLRFALRRDSVKLGRLHDLLKMDSEISKAKKLFE
;
A
#
# COMPACT_ATOMS: atom_id res chain seq x y z
N MET A 1 -3.02 -32.36 29.24
CA MET A 1 -2.52 -31.03 28.83
C MET A 1 -3.29 -30.57 27.60
N LEU A 2 -4.35 -29.77 27.80
CA LEU A 2 -5.16 -29.24 26.71
C LEU A 2 -4.43 -28.05 26.09
N SER A 3 -4.02 -28.21 24.84
CA SER A 3 -3.37 -27.19 24.01
C SER A 3 -4.30 -25.98 23.87
N SER A 4 -3.89 -24.85 24.44
CA SER A 4 -4.57 -23.57 24.28
C SER A 4 -4.46 -23.15 22.81
N ARG A 5 -5.57 -23.25 22.07
CA ARG A 5 -5.69 -22.61 20.75
C ARG A 5 -5.50 -21.12 20.97
N LYS A 6 -4.36 -20.56 20.55
CA LYS A 6 -4.20 -19.11 20.44
C LYS A 6 -5.38 -18.59 19.64
N ALA A 7 -6.23 -17.78 20.27
CA ALA A 7 -7.33 -17.12 19.59
C ALA A 7 -6.77 -16.47 18.32
N ALA A 8 -7.40 -16.74 17.18
CA ALA A 8 -7.02 -16.10 15.93
C ALA A 8 -7.01 -14.60 16.19
N ARG A 9 -5.82 -13.99 16.09
CA ARG A 9 -5.67 -12.54 16.29
C ARG A 9 -6.64 -11.89 15.31
N SER A 10 -7.65 -11.19 15.81
CA SER A 10 -8.61 -10.47 14.99
C SER A 10 -7.83 -9.69 13.93
N ARG A 11 -8.20 -9.84 12.65
CA ARG A 11 -7.52 -9.15 11.55
C ARG A 11 -7.64 -7.65 11.85
N GLN A 12 -6.51 -7.03 12.18
CA GLN A 12 -6.49 -5.61 12.50
C GLN A 12 -6.89 -4.84 11.24
N ARG A 13 -7.93 -4.03 11.35
CA ARG A 13 -8.38 -3.13 10.30
C ARG A 13 -7.55 -1.85 10.38
N LEU A 14 -6.73 -1.61 9.36
CA LEU A 14 -5.75 -0.53 9.26
C LEU A 14 -6.28 0.67 8.48
N PHE A 15 -7.16 0.45 7.50
CA PHE A 15 -7.51 1.47 6.49
C PHE A 15 -8.94 1.99 6.60
N VAL A 16 -9.69 1.67 7.66
CA VAL A 16 -11.11 2.05 7.80
C VAL A 16 -11.33 3.56 7.65
N SER A 17 -10.53 4.38 8.33
CA SER A 17 -10.66 5.84 8.28
C SER A 17 -10.35 6.41 6.90
N ASP A 18 -9.30 5.89 6.26
CA ASP A 18 -8.87 6.32 4.94
C ASP A 18 -9.89 5.93 3.87
N LEU A 19 -10.39 4.68 3.92
CA LEU A 19 -11.41 4.18 3.00
C LEU A 19 -12.73 4.92 3.14
N LYS A 20 -13.14 5.27 4.37
CA LYS A 20 -14.32 6.12 4.59
C LYS A 20 -14.16 7.48 3.91
N SER A 21 -13.00 8.11 4.06
CA SER A 21 -12.71 9.42 3.48
C SER A 21 -12.64 9.36 1.95
N LEU A 22 -12.04 8.29 1.41
CA LEU A 22 -11.98 8.04 -0.02
C LEU A 22 -13.37 7.82 -0.61
N LEU A 23 -14.18 6.95 -0.02
CA LEU A 23 -15.55 6.68 -0.48
C LEU A 23 -16.36 7.98 -0.58
N PHE A 24 -16.31 8.83 0.45
CA PHE A 24 -16.96 10.14 0.43
C PHE A 24 -16.41 11.03 -0.69
N ALA A 25 -15.09 11.10 -0.86
CA ALA A 25 -14.46 11.88 -1.93
C ALA A 25 -14.82 11.37 -3.35
N PHE A 26 -15.12 10.08 -3.50
CA PHE A 26 -15.59 9.47 -4.74
C PHE A 26 -17.13 9.56 -4.92
N GLY A 27 -17.83 10.24 -4.02
CA GLY A 27 -19.27 10.53 -4.15
C GLY A 27 -20.19 9.60 -3.37
N ASP A 28 -19.67 8.74 -2.48
CA ASP A 28 -20.48 8.01 -1.52
C ASP A 28 -20.97 8.94 -0.38
N CYS A 29 -21.81 8.42 0.52
CA CYS A 29 -22.33 9.18 1.65
C CYS A 29 -21.28 9.43 2.75
N SER A 30 -21.55 10.40 3.63
CA SER A 30 -20.67 10.76 4.76
C SER A 30 -20.45 9.63 5.78
N SER A 31 -21.34 8.63 5.77
CA SER A 31 -21.30 7.45 6.63
C SER A 31 -21.52 6.18 5.78
N PRO A 32 -20.52 5.76 4.99
CA PRO A 32 -20.61 4.58 4.14
C PRO A 32 -20.88 3.32 4.96
N ASN A 33 -21.43 2.31 4.30
CA ASN A 33 -21.69 1.01 4.92
C ASN A 33 -20.37 0.38 5.41
N VAL A 34 -20.35 -0.04 6.67
CA VAL A 34 -19.20 -0.68 7.33
C VAL A 34 -18.75 -1.94 6.57
N GLU A 35 -19.69 -2.72 6.04
CA GLU A 35 -19.33 -3.94 5.30
C GLU A 35 -18.70 -3.63 3.94
N THR A 36 -19.08 -2.53 3.30
CA THR A 36 -18.40 -2.05 2.09
C THR A 36 -16.97 -1.64 2.42
N ILE A 37 -16.75 -0.94 3.53
CA ILE A 37 -15.41 -0.54 3.97
C ILE A 37 -14.55 -1.78 4.26
N HIS A 38 -15.09 -2.75 5.01
CA HIS A 38 -14.38 -3.99 5.34
C HIS A 38 -14.02 -4.80 4.10
N PHE A 39 -14.96 -4.92 3.16
CA PHE A 39 -14.72 -5.62 1.90
C PHE A 39 -13.63 -4.93 1.08
N LEU A 40 -13.71 -3.61 0.91
CA LEU A 40 -12.69 -2.84 0.20
C LEU A 40 -11.31 -2.96 0.87
N GLU A 41 -11.27 -3.02 2.20
CA GLU A 41 -10.02 -3.23 2.93
C GLU A 41 -9.42 -4.61 2.67
N ASP A 42 -10.24 -5.65 2.58
CA ASP A 42 -9.78 -7.00 2.24
C ASP A 42 -9.25 -7.05 0.80
N VAL A 43 -9.92 -6.39 -0.15
CA VAL A 43 -9.45 -6.26 -1.54
C VAL A 43 -8.14 -5.47 -1.61
N LEU A 44 -8.07 -4.31 -0.95
CA LEU A 44 -6.87 -3.46 -0.90
C LEU A 44 -5.69 -4.21 -0.31
N THR A 45 -5.89 -4.91 0.81
CA THR A 45 -4.83 -5.66 1.48
C THR A 45 -4.30 -6.77 0.56
N SER A 46 -5.19 -7.50 -0.09
CA SER A 46 -4.83 -8.57 -1.02
C SER A 46 -4.01 -8.02 -2.20
N TYR A 47 -4.47 -6.90 -2.77
CA TYR A 47 -3.77 -6.23 -3.86
C TYR A 47 -2.35 -5.76 -3.47
N LEU A 48 -2.20 -5.15 -2.30
CA LEU A 48 -0.89 -4.71 -1.80
C LEU A 48 0.05 -5.88 -1.56
N LEU A 49 -0.45 -6.99 -1.00
CA LEU A 49 0.34 -8.20 -0.81
C LEU A 49 0.85 -8.76 -2.14
N ASP A 50 -0.01 -8.84 -3.16
CA ASP A 50 0.38 -9.34 -4.48
C ASP A 50 1.50 -8.51 -5.12
N ILE A 51 1.39 -7.17 -5.07
CA ILE A 51 2.44 -6.28 -5.58
C ILE A 51 3.74 -6.47 -4.79
N MET A 52 3.65 -6.51 -3.46
CA MET A 52 4.83 -6.66 -2.61
C MET A 52 5.51 -8.01 -2.82
N MET A 53 4.74 -9.07 -3.05
CA MET A 53 5.27 -10.38 -3.44
C MET A 53 6.01 -10.29 -4.77
N GLN A 54 5.46 -9.64 -5.78
CA GLN A 54 6.14 -9.43 -7.07
C GLN A 54 7.44 -8.63 -6.91
N ALA A 55 7.41 -7.51 -6.18
CA ALA A 55 8.60 -6.71 -5.89
C ALA A 55 9.65 -7.53 -5.11
N ASN A 56 9.22 -8.36 -4.16
CA ASN A 56 10.10 -9.24 -3.41
C ASN A 56 10.76 -10.31 -4.29
N GLN A 57 10.08 -10.82 -5.32
CA GLN A 57 10.70 -11.73 -6.30
C GLN A 57 11.79 -11.02 -7.10
N VAL A 58 11.59 -9.75 -7.49
CA VAL A 58 12.62 -8.94 -8.15
C VAL A 58 13.84 -8.77 -7.25
N ARG A 59 13.61 -8.41 -5.99
CA ARG A 59 14.68 -8.29 -4.98
C ARG A 59 15.49 -9.57 -4.85
N LEU A 60 14.81 -10.71 -4.73
CA LEU A 60 15.42 -12.03 -4.58
C LEU A 60 16.22 -12.44 -5.82
N ALA A 61 15.69 -12.18 -7.02
CA ALA A 61 16.38 -12.43 -8.28
C ALA A 61 17.69 -11.62 -8.40
N GLN A 62 17.77 -10.46 -7.74
CA GLN A 62 18.98 -9.64 -7.66
C GLN A 62 19.90 -9.99 -6.46
N GLY A 63 19.59 -11.03 -5.68
CA GLY A 63 20.41 -11.48 -4.55
C GLY A 63 20.49 -10.46 -3.39
N ARG A 64 19.58 -9.49 -3.33
CA ARG A 64 19.60 -8.44 -2.30
C ARG A 64 18.77 -8.83 -1.10
N ASN A 65 19.21 -8.49 0.11
CA ASN A 65 18.44 -8.74 1.33
C ASN A 65 17.38 -7.67 1.65
N LYS A 66 17.55 -6.45 1.11
CA LYS A 66 16.65 -5.32 1.37
C LYS A 66 15.83 -4.98 0.12
N LEU A 67 14.53 -4.78 0.32
CA LEU A 67 13.61 -4.28 -0.70
C LEU A 67 13.92 -2.81 -0.98
N LYS A 68 13.92 -2.42 -2.24
CA LYS A 68 14.14 -1.04 -2.71
C LYS A 68 12.93 -0.57 -3.53
N VAL A 69 12.81 0.74 -3.70
CA VAL A 69 11.78 1.34 -4.56
C VAL A 69 11.88 0.83 -6.01
N ASP A 70 13.09 0.56 -6.50
CA ASP A 70 13.31 0.00 -7.85
C ASP A 70 12.68 -1.38 -8.04
N ASP A 71 12.57 -2.18 -6.97
CA ASP A 71 11.87 -3.48 -7.01
C ASP A 71 10.39 -3.29 -7.29
N LEU A 72 9.79 -2.30 -6.62
CA LEU A 72 8.39 -1.92 -6.81
C LEU A 72 8.18 -1.33 -8.22
N ARG A 73 9.11 -0.50 -8.68
CA ARG A 73 9.11 0.07 -10.03
C ARG A 73 9.08 -1.04 -11.09
N PHE A 74 9.88 -2.09 -10.92
CA PHE A 74 9.88 -3.22 -11.84
C PHE A 74 8.63 -4.10 -11.72
N ALA A 75 8.10 -4.29 -10.50
CA ALA A 75 6.83 -5.00 -10.30
C ALA A 75 5.69 -4.33 -11.07
N LEU A 76 5.65 -2.99 -11.05
CA LEU A 76 4.64 -2.18 -11.74
C LEU A 76 4.89 -1.97 -13.25
N ARG A 77 5.94 -2.57 -13.84
CA ARG A 77 6.36 -2.29 -15.24
C ARG A 77 5.30 -2.52 -16.32
N ARG A 78 4.26 -3.31 -16.01
CA ARG A 78 3.15 -3.64 -16.93
C ARG A 78 1.94 -2.73 -16.76
N ASP A 79 1.94 -1.85 -15.76
CA ASP A 79 0.89 -0.88 -15.50
C ASP A 79 1.47 0.53 -15.64
N SER A 80 1.39 1.09 -16.85
CA SER A 80 1.98 2.38 -17.17
C SER A 80 1.41 3.52 -16.33
N VAL A 81 0.14 3.44 -15.96
CA VAL A 81 -0.54 4.47 -15.15
C VAL A 81 0.02 4.47 -13.72
N LYS A 82 0.08 3.30 -13.07
CA LYS A 82 0.62 3.19 -11.71
C LYS A 82 2.12 3.46 -11.67
N LEU A 83 2.86 3.02 -12.69
CA LEU A 83 4.29 3.31 -12.81
C LEU A 83 4.55 4.81 -12.99
N GLY A 84 3.78 5.48 -13.84
CA GLY A 84 3.84 6.93 -14.00
C GLY A 84 3.56 7.65 -12.69
N ARG A 85 2.49 7.26 -11.99
CA ARG A 85 2.15 7.83 -10.69
C ARG A 85 3.26 7.64 -9.65
N LEU A 86 3.90 6.47 -9.60
CA LEU A 86 5.06 6.23 -8.72
C LEU A 86 6.19 7.21 -9.02
N HIS A 87 6.51 7.42 -10.29
CA HIS A 87 7.56 8.36 -10.69
C HIS A 87 7.24 9.80 -10.24
N ASP A 88 6.00 10.25 -10.44
CA ASP A 88 5.58 11.60 -10.04
C ASP A 88 5.67 11.80 -8.53
N LEU A 89 5.26 10.80 -7.74
CA LEU A 89 5.35 10.85 -6.28
C LEU A 89 6.80 10.93 -5.80
N LEU A 90 7.71 10.14 -6.38
CA LEU A 90 9.14 10.19 -6.02
C LEU A 90 9.79 11.52 -6.40
N LYS A 91 9.39 12.09 -7.54
CA LYS A 91 9.85 13.42 -7.96
C LYS A 91 9.40 14.49 -6.97
N MET A 92 8.12 14.48 -6.60
CA MET A 92 7.55 15.41 -5.63
C MET A 92 8.22 15.30 -4.26
N ASP A 93 8.47 14.08 -3.77
CA ASP A 93 9.19 13.86 -2.51
C ASP A 93 10.63 14.41 -2.55
N SER A 94 11.32 14.25 -3.68
CA SER A 94 12.65 14.83 -3.90
C SER A 94 12.63 16.36 -3.88
N GLU A 95 11.64 16.98 -4.53
CA GLU A 95 11.45 18.44 -4.55
C GLU A 95 11.17 18.98 -3.15
N ILE A 96 10.26 18.35 -2.40
CA ILE A 96 9.95 18.69 -1.01
C ILE A 96 11.20 18.57 -0.13
N SER A 97 11.96 17.47 -0.28
CA SER A 97 13.18 17.24 0.49
C SER A 97 14.26 18.28 0.20
N LYS A 98 14.41 18.72 -1.06
CA LYS A 98 15.32 19.82 -1.43
C LYS A 98 14.86 21.14 -0.84
N ALA A 99 13.57 21.44 -0.91
CA ALA A 99 13.00 22.66 -0.36
C ALA A 99 13.25 22.76 1.15
N LYS A 100 13.02 21.67 1.91
CA LYS A 100 13.28 21.63 3.36
C LYS A 100 14.74 21.94 3.70
N LYS A 101 15.69 21.40 2.94
CA LYS A 101 17.14 21.64 3.13
C LYS A 101 17.58 23.08 2.88
N LEU A 102 16.80 23.90 2.18
CA LEU A 102 17.11 25.32 1.98
C LEU A 102 16.79 26.16 3.23
N PHE A 103 16.00 25.62 4.16
CA PHE A 103 15.59 26.28 5.41
C PHE A 103 16.29 25.71 6.65
N GLU A 104 17.18 24.71 6.47
CA GLU A 104 18.14 24.23 7.48
C GLU A 104 19.49 24.92 7.26
#